data_AF-A0A9E4E975-F1
#
_entry.id   AF-A0A9E4E975-F1
#
_cell.length_a   1.000
_cell.length_b   1.000
_cell.length_c   1.000
_cell.angle_alpha   90.00
_cell.angle_beta   90.00
_cell.angle_gamma   90.00
#
_symmetry.space_group_name_H-M   'P 1'
#
loop_
_entity.id
_entity.type
_entity.pdbx_description
1 polymer ?
#
loop_
_entity_poly.entity_id
_entity_poly.type
_entity_poly.pdbx_seq_one_letter_code
_entity_poly.pdbx_strand_id
1 'polypeptide(L)' 'MNLVNPLILVDGTQYLFRAFNALPEMRTSRGFPTHAIRGVVMMLRKLVRDNPTATVVVIF' A
#
# COMPACT_ATOMS: atom_id res chain seq x y z
N MET A 1 15.51 25.43 10.05
CA MET A 1 15.15 24.09 9.51
C MET A 1 13.68 24.14 9.14
N ASN A 2 13.32 23.85 7.88
CA ASN A 2 11.91 23.76 7.49
C ASN A 2 11.29 22.56 8.20
N LEU A 3 10.36 22.83 9.13
CA LEU A 3 9.67 21.86 9.98
C LEU A 3 8.53 21.12 9.26
N VAL A 4 8.46 21.22 7.92
CA VAL A 4 7.34 20.69 7.16
C VAL A 4 7.59 19.22 6.87
N ASN A 5 6.87 18.37 7.60
CA ASN A 5 6.80 16.94 7.33
C ASN A 5 6.13 16.70 5.97
N PRO A 6 6.69 15.82 5.10
CA PRO A 6 6.08 15.53 3.80
C PRO A 6 4.66 14.97 3.95
N LEU A 7 3.76 15.38 3.06
CA LEU A 7 2.45 14.75 2.87
C LEU A 7 2.51 13.88 1.61
N ILE A 8 2.32 12.58 1.76
CA ILE A 8 2.30 11.62 0.65
C ILE A 8 0.87 11.20 0.38
N LEU A 9 0.40 11.47 -0.83
CA LEU A 9 -0.91 11.07 -1.31
C LEU A 9 -0.78 9.84 -2.19
N VAL A 10 -1.46 8.77 -1.82
CA VAL A 10 -1.45 7.49 -2.53
C VAL A 10 -2.79 7.28 -3.22
N ASP A 11 -2.76 7.02 -4.52
CA ASP A 11 -3.92 6.50 -5.25
C ASP A 11 -4.12 5.01 -4.88
N GLY A 12 -5.19 4.75 -4.10
CA GLY A 12 -5.56 3.43 -3.63
C GLY A 12 -6.02 2.50 -4.75
N THR A 13 -6.70 3.04 -5.77
CA THR A 13 -7.18 2.28 -6.92
C THR A 13 -6.01 1.75 -7.73
N GLN A 14 -4.98 2.58 -8.01
CA GLN A 14 -3.78 2.10 -8.68
C GLN A 14 -2.96 1.13 -7.83
N TYR A 15 -2.87 1.34 -6.52
CA TYR A 15 -2.19 0.39 -5.64
C TYR A 15 -2.86 -0.99 -5.67
N LEU A 16 -4.18 -1.04 -5.62
CA LEU A 16 -4.94 -2.29 -5.75
C LEU A 16 -4.72 -2.94 -7.12
N PHE A 17 -4.81 -2.17 -8.21
CA PHE A 17 -4.59 -2.67 -9.56
C PHE A 17 -3.21 -3.30 -9.72
N ARG A 18 -2.15 -2.61 -9.29
CA ARG A 18 -0.78 -3.13 -9.36
C ARG A 18 -0.59 -4.35 -8.47
N ALA A 19 -1.12 -4.33 -7.25
CA ALA A 19 -0.99 -5.46 -6.32
C ALA A 19 -1.70 -6.72 -6.85
N PHE A 20 -2.88 -6.56 -7.48
CA PHE A 20 -3.64 -7.65 -8.07
C PHE A 20 -2.88 -8.31 -9.23
N ASN A 21 -2.26 -7.52 -10.11
CA ASN A 21 -1.58 -8.04 -11.30
C ASN A 21 -0.12 -8.49 -11.05
N ALA A 22 0.52 -8.05 -9.96
CA ALA A 22 1.94 -8.34 -9.70
C ALA A 22 2.19 -9.56 -8.83
N LEU A 23 1.23 -9.96 -7.98
CA LEU A 23 1.40 -11.07 -7.05
C LEU A 23 0.67 -12.32 -7.55
N PRO A 24 1.24 -13.53 -7.34
CA PRO A 24 0.53 -14.76 -7.62
C PRO A 24 -0.72 -14.87 -6.75
N GLU A 25 -1.66 -15.70 -7.19
CA GLU A 25 -2.91 -15.89 -6.47
C GLU A 25 -2.64 -16.49 -5.08
N MET A 26 -3.08 -15.78 -4.05
CA MET A 26 -3.04 -16.22 -2.65
C MET A 26 -4.45 -16.28 -2.10
N ARG A 27 -4.74 -17.33 -1.33
CA ARG A 27 -6.05 -17.56 -0.71
C ARG A 27 -5.91 -17.88 0.77
N THR A 28 -6.93 -17.53 1.55
CA THR A 28 -7.08 -18.03 2.93
C THR A 28 -7.44 -19.51 2.94
N SER A 29 -7.43 -20.15 4.11
CA SER A 29 -7.89 -21.55 4.27
C SER A 29 -9.35 -21.79 3.85
N ARG A 30 -10.18 -20.73 3.82
CA ARG A 30 -11.56 -20.77 3.32
C ARG A 30 -11.67 -20.41 1.83
N GLY A 31 -10.56 -20.34 1.11
CA GLY A 31 -10.53 -20.04 -0.32
C GLY A 31 -10.67 -18.56 -0.68
N PHE A 32 -10.82 -17.63 0.26
CA PHE A 32 -10.95 -16.20 -0.06
C PHE A 32 -9.64 -15.62 -0.62
N PRO A 33 -9.63 -14.93 -1.78
CA PRO A 33 -8.42 -14.36 -2.37
C PRO A 33 -7.88 -13.15 -1.58
N THR A 34 -6.57 -13.09 -1.37
CA THR A 34 -5.92 -12.08 -0.51
C THR A 34 -4.72 -11.37 -1.13
N HIS A 35 -4.29 -11.76 -2.33
CA HIS A 35 -3.05 -11.29 -2.93
C HIS A 35 -3.00 -9.77 -3.15
N ALA A 36 -4.06 -9.16 -3.68
CA ALA A 36 -4.14 -7.71 -3.82
C ALA A 36 -4.01 -6.98 -2.48
N ILE A 37 -4.74 -7.42 -1.46
CA ILE A 37 -4.69 -6.83 -0.11
C ILE A 37 -3.28 -6.94 0.46
N ARG A 38 -2.65 -8.12 0.34
CA ARG A 38 -1.29 -8.36 0.84
C ARG A 38 -0.26 -7.48 0.14
N GLY A 39 -0.39 -7.31 -1.19
CA GLY A 39 0.47 -6.42 -1.97
C GLY A 39 0.34 -4.96 -1.56
N VAL A 40 -0.89 -4.45 -1.43
CA VAL A 40 -1.13 -3.07 -0.96
C VAL A 40 -0.53 -2.85 0.42
N VAL A 41 -0.79 -3.74 1.38
CA VAL A 41 -0.23 -3.63 2.74
C VAL A 41 1.30 -3.64 2.73
N MET A 42 1.93 -4.48 1.91
CA MET A 42 3.39 -4.50 1.77
C MET A 42 3.94 -3.19 1.23
N MET A 43 3.31 -2.64 0.19
CA MET A 43 3.73 -1.37 -0.42
C MET A 43 3.58 -0.21 0.55
N LEU A 44 2.44 -0.10 1.24
CA LEU A 44 2.21 0.95 2.24
C LEU A 44 3.18 0.84 3.43
N ARG A 45 3.44 -0.37 3.92
CA ARG A 45 4.43 -0.59 4.99
C ARG A 45 5.83 -0.18 4.55
N LYS A 46 6.21 -0.46 3.30
CA LYS A 46 7.49 0.00 2.74
C LYS A 46 7.52 1.53 2.67
N LEU A 47 6.47 2.15 2.15
CA LEU A 47 6.36 3.60 2.03
C LEU A 47 6.53 4.32 3.37
N VAL A 48 5.85 3.85 4.43
CA VAL A 48 5.96 4.41 5.79
C VAL A 48 7.36 4.20 6.37
N ARG A 49 7.95 3.01 6.21
CA ARG A 49 9.32 2.75 6.69
C ARG A 49 10.36 3.64 6.00
N ASP A 50 10.21 3.85 4.70
CA ASP A 50 11.13 4.66 3.90
C ASP A 50 10.94 6.17 4.15
N ASN A 51 9.79 6.58 4.71
CA ASN A 51 9.41 7.98 4.96
C ASN A 51 8.88 8.18 6.40
N PRO A 52 9.72 8.02 7.44
CA PRO A 52 9.28 7.92 8.83
C PRO A 52 8.64 9.19 9.40
N THR A 53 8.91 10.35 8.81
CA THR A 53 8.32 11.64 9.24
C THR A 53 7.12 12.06 8.39
N ALA A 54 6.82 11.34 7.31
CA ALA A 54 5.76 11.72 6.39
C ALA A 54 4.38 11.28 6.88
N THR A 55 3.38 12.13 6.67
CA THR A 55 1.98 11.74 6.76
C THR A 55 1.59 11.06 5.45
N VAL A 56 1.07 9.83 5.52
CA VAL A 56 0.61 9.07 4.34
C VAL A 56 -0.92 9.04 4.34
N VAL A 57 -1.53 9.47 3.24
CA VAL A 57 -2.98 9.44 3.02
C VAL A 57 -3.28 8.64 1.77
N VAL A 58 -4.20 7.69 1.86
CA VAL A 58 -4.68 6.89 0.72
C VAL A 58 -6.03 7.46 0.28
N ILE A 59 -6.18 7.72 -1.02
CA ILE A 59 -7.37 8.29 -1.66
C ILE A 59 -7.94 7.25 -2.63
N PHE A 60 -9.26 7.21 -2.76
CA PHE A 60 -10.00 6.30 -3.64
C PHE A 60 -10.90 7.07 -4.60
#